data_AF-A0A946I4F2-F1
#
_entry.id   AF-A0A946I4F2-F1
#
_cell.length_a   1.000
_cell.length_b   1.000
_cell.length_c   1.000
_cell.angle_alpha   90.00
_cell.angle_beta   90.00
_cell.angle_gamma   90.00
#
_symmetry.space_group_name_H-M   'P 1'
#
loop_
_entity.id
_entity.type
_entity.pdbx_description
1 polymer ?
#
loop_
_entity_poly.entity_id
_entity_poly.type
_entity_poly.pdbx_seq_one_letter_code
_entity_poly.pdbx_strand_id
1 'polypeptide(L)'
;DNKAKETADKINGADGMIFQTEKQLKEFGEKLSDDKKAPIEEALTELKAAHESKDLEAIDAAMEKINTAWTAASEEMYKDTQEGASAEAGAEQAATDDVTDVEFEEVKDEEVKDEKVKEAK
;
A
#
# COMPACT_ATOMS: atom_id res chain seq x y z
N ASP A 1 -30.62 -16.91 2.37
CA ASP A 1 -29.40 -16.69 3.16
C ASP A 1 -28.22 -16.05 2.43
N ASN A 2 -28.41 -15.07 1.55
CA ASN A 2 -27.26 -14.41 0.90
C ASN A 2 -26.49 -13.49 1.87
N LYS A 3 -27.21 -12.73 2.71
CA LYS A 3 -26.58 -11.84 3.70
C LYS A 3 -25.77 -12.59 4.75
N ALA A 4 -26.25 -13.74 5.22
CA ALA A 4 -25.52 -14.56 6.19
C ALA A 4 -24.23 -15.13 5.59
N LYS A 5 -24.27 -15.51 4.31
CA LYS A 5 -23.10 -15.98 3.57
C LYS A 5 -22.07 -14.86 3.37
N GLU A 6 -22.49 -13.69 2.88
CA GLU A 6 -21.60 -12.52 2.72
C GLU A 6 -20.97 -12.08 4.05
N THR A 7 -21.73 -12.12 5.14
CA THR A 7 -21.23 -11.81 6.48
C THR A 7 -20.12 -12.78 6.88
N ALA A 8 -20.34 -14.08 6.69
CA ALA A 8 -19.34 -15.09 7.01
C ALA A 8 -18.10 -14.96 6.12
N ASP A 9 -18.27 -14.69 4.83
CA ASP A 9 -17.16 -14.50 3.89
C ASP A 9 -16.28 -13.30 4.29
N LYS A 10 -16.89 -12.17 4.70
CA LYS A 10 -16.15 -11.00 5.21
C LYS A 10 -15.41 -11.26 6.51
N ILE A 11 -16.06 -11.94 7.46
CA ILE A 11 -15.44 -12.29 8.74
C ILE A 11 -14.23 -13.21 8.52
N ASN A 12 -14.36 -14.24 7.67
CA ASN A 12 -13.24 -15.12 7.33
C ASN A 12 -12.14 -14.38 6.56
N GLY A 13 -12.51 -13.43 5.69
CA GLY A 13 -11.55 -12.56 5.01
C GLY A 13 -10.75 -11.69 5.98
N ALA A 14 -11.42 -11.12 6.99
CA ALA A 14 -10.78 -10.35 8.04
C ALA A 14 -9.79 -11.20 8.85
N ASP A 15 -10.16 -12.42 9.26
CA ASP A 15 -9.26 -13.35 9.96
C ASP A 15 -8.01 -13.67 9.13
N GLY A 16 -8.19 -13.96 7.85
CA GLY A 16 -7.08 -14.18 6.92
C GLY A 16 -6.17 -12.95 6.80
N MET A 17 -6.75 -11.75 6.70
CA MET A 17 -6.01 -10.49 6.61
C MET A 17 -5.24 -10.18 7.90
N ILE A 18 -5.83 -10.45 9.08
CA ILE A 18 -5.18 -10.32 10.38
C ILE A 18 -3.92 -11.19 10.41
N PHE A 19 -4.07 -12.49 10.11
CA PHE A 19 -2.95 -13.43 10.14
C PHE A 19 -1.85 -13.05 9.15
N GLN A 20 -2.22 -12.68 7.92
CA GLN A 20 -1.26 -12.25 6.91
C GLN A 20 -0.48 -11.02 7.37
N THR A 21 -1.18 -10.02 7.92
CA THR A 21 -0.57 -8.76 8.37
C THR A 21 0.36 -8.98 9.56
N GLU A 22 -0.04 -9.81 10.54
CA GLU A 22 0.83 -10.20 11.66
C GLU A 22 2.10 -10.88 11.19
N LYS A 23 1.97 -11.79 10.22
CA LYS A 23 3.13 -12.47 9.63
C LYS A 23 4.06 -11.46 8.95
N GLN A 24 3.53 -10.57 8.11
CA GLN A 24 4.33 -9.57 7.42
C GLN A 24 4.99 -8.58 8.39
N LEU A 25 4.30 -8.14 9.45
CA LEU A 25 4.89 -7.31 10.51
C LEU A 25 6.02 -8.03 11.25
N LYS A 26 5.90 -9.35 11.45
CA LYS A 26 6.97 -10.15 12.05
C LYS A 26 8.19 -10.28 11.12
N GLU A 27 7.98 -10.40 9.81
CA GLU A 27 9.04 -10.60 8.82
C GLU A 27 9.72 -9.28 8.39
N PHE A 28 8.95 -8.20 8.27
CA PHE A 28 9.38 -6.93 7.71
C PHE A 28 9.27 -5.75 8.68
N GLY A 29 8.52 -5.87 9.78
CA GLY A 29 8.28 -4.76 10.71
C GLY A 29 9.49 -4.32 11.53
N GLU A 30 10.63 -5.01 11.45
CA GLU A 30 11.92 -4.51 11.95
C GLU A 30 12.69 -3.69 10.89
N LYS A 31 12.33 -3.81 9.61
CA LYS A 31 12.92 -3.08 8.48
C LYS A 31 12.15 -1.82 8.13
N LEU A 32 10.91 -1.69 8.61
CA LEU A 32 10.08 -0.51 8.40
C LEU A 32 10.42 0.55 9.44
N SER A 33 10.39 1.82 9.05
CA SER A 33 10.40 2.93 10.02
C SER A 33 9.15 2.90 10.89
N ASP A 34 9.27 3.45 12.11
CA ASP A 34 8.15 3.52 13.06
C ASP A 34 6.95 4.27 12.48
N ASP A 35 7.18 5.30 11.67
CA ASP A 35 6.16 6.09 10.98
C ASP A 35 5.33 5.27 9.98
N LYS A 36 5.91 4.22 9.38
CA LYS A 36 5.19 3.31 8.47
C LYS A 36 4.61 2.11 9.19
N LYS A 37 5.27 1.65 10.24
CA LYS A 37 4.84 0.51 11.03
C LYS A 37 3.62 0.82 11.89
N ALA A 38 3.61 1.97 12.57
CA ALA A 38 2.53 2.39 13.45
C ALA A 38 1.12 2.33 12.80
N PRO A 39 0.89 2.89 11.60
CA PRO A 39 -0.43 2.82 10.97
C PRO A 39 -0.85 1.40 10.58
N ILE A 40 0.09 0.48 10.32
CA ILE A 40 -0.23 -0.94 10.07
C ILE A 40 -0.68 -1.62 11.38
N GLU A 41 0.03 -1.39 12.48
CA GLU A 41 -0.31 -1.95 13.79
C GLU A 41 -1.64 -1.42 14.34
N GLU A 42 -1.91 -0.13 14.14
CA GLU A 42 -3.18 0.50 14.49
C GLU A 42 -4.33 -0.11 13.69
N ALA A 43 -4.20 -0.16 12.36
CA ALA A 43 -5.23 -0.73 11.48
C ALA A 43 -5.45 -2.24 11.74
N LEU A 44 -4.40 -2.98 12.08
CA LEU A 44 -4.49 -4.37 12.51
C LEU A 44 -5.28 -4.52 13.81
N THR A 45 -5.06 -3.61 14.77
CA THR A 45 -5.80 -3.59 16.04
C THR A 45 -7.28 -3.28 15.82
N GLU A 46 -7.58 -2.31 14.96
CA GLU A 46 -8.96 -2.00 14.55
C GLU A 46 -9.63 -3.20 13.87
N LEU A 47 -8.93 -3.87 12.93
CA LEU A 47 -9.47 -5.03 12.22
C LEU A 47 -9.78 -6.19 13.18
N LYS A 48 -8.92 -6.44 14.16
CA LYS A 48 -9.16 -7.45 15.21
C LYS A 48 -10.41 -7.13 16.03
N ALA A 49 -10.56 -5.88 16.46
CA ALA A 49 -11.72 -5.45 17.22
C ALA A 49 -13.00 -5.55 16.39
N ALA A 50 -12.95 -5.13 15.12
CA ALA A 50 -14.07 -5.21 14.19
C ALA A 50 -14.46 -6.66 13.86
N HIS A 51 -13.47 -7.55 13.72
CA HIS A 51 -13.68 -8.98 13.53
C HIS A 51 -14.36 -9.62 14.75
N GLU A 52 -13.91 -9.30 15.96
CA GLU A 52 -14.50 -9.81 17.21
C GLU A 52 -15.94 -9.33 17.39
N SER A 53 -16.21 -8.05 17.10
CA SER A 53 -17.55 -7.46 17.17
C SER A 53 -18.46 -7.84 15.99
N LYS A 54 -17.88 -8.46 14.94
CA LYS A 54 -18.55 -8.77 13.67
C LYS A 54 -19.14 -7.54 12.98
N ASP A 55 -18.49 -6.40 13.14
CA ASP A 55 -18.86 -5.15 12.48
C ASP A 55 -18.32 -5.14 11.05
N LEU A 56 -19.20 -5.41 10.09
CA LEU A 56 -18.81 -5.55 8.68
C LEU A 56 -18.30 -4.24 8.07
N GLU A 57 -18.83 -3.09 8.48
CA GLU A 57 -18.39 -1.79 7.95
C GLU A 57 -17.00 -1.45 8.51
N ALA A 58 -16.78 -1.70 9.80
CA ALA A 58 -15.48 -1.52 10.41
C ALA A 58 -14.43 -2.52 9.88
N ILE A 59 -14.84 -3.76 9.58
CA ILE A 59 -13.98 -4.76 8.93
C ILE A 59 -13.51 -4.25 7.56
N ASP A 60 -14.43 -3.80 6.71
CA ASP A 60 -14.08 -3.30 5.37
C ASP A 60 -13.14 -2.09 5.47
N ALA A 61 -13.47 -1.11 6.33
CA ALA A 61 -12.65 0.08 6.53
C ALA A 61 -11.24 -0.26 7.06
N ALA A 62 -11.13 -1.18 8.02
CA ALA A 62 -9.84 -1.58 8.56
C ALA A 62 -9.02 -2.40 7.55
N MET A 63 -9.65 -3.26 6.73
CA MET A 63 -8.96 -3.93 5.62
C MET A 63 -8.40 -2.93 4.60
N GLU A 64 -9.15 -1.90 4.22
CA GLU A 64 -8.66 -0.84 3.32
C GLU A 64 -7.50 -0.06 3.93
N LYS A 65 -7.59 0.28 5.22
CA LYS A 65 -6.50 0.95 5.96
C LYS A 65 -5.22 0.11 5.96
N ILE A 66 -5.32 -1.19 6.26
CA ILE A 66 -4.16 -2.10 6.25
C ILE A 66 -3.52 -2.13 4.85
N ASN A 67 -4.31 -2.25 3.78
CA ASN A 67 -3.79 -2.28 2.41
C ASN A 67 -3.09 -0.96 2.03
N THR A 68 -3.65 0.17 2.43
CA THR A 68 -3.07 1.50 2.18
C THR A 68 -1.77 1.68 2.97
N ALA A 69 -1.75 1.29 4.25
CA ALA A 69 -0.58 1.38 5.10
C ALA A 69 0.57 0.50 4.57
N TRP A 70 0.26 -0.73 4.13
CA TRP A 70 1.25 -1.61 3.49
C TRP A 70 1.77 -1.08 2.16
N THR A 71 0.92 -0.44 1.35
CA THR A 71 1.37 0.20 0.11
C THR A 71 2.40 1.28 0.43
N ALA A 72 2.09 2.18 1.37
CA ALA A 72 3.00 3.24 1.80
C ALA A 72 4.31 2.70 2.43
N ALA A 73 4.23 1.60 3.18
CA ALA A 73 5.41 0.93 3.75
C ALA A 73 6.28 0.26 2.67
N SER A 74 5.65 -0.34 1.65
CA SER A 74 6.38 -0.98 0.55
C SER A 74 7.15 0.03 -0.30
N GLU A 75 6.58 1.21 -0.56
CA GLU A 75 7.25 2.28 -1.30
C GLU A 75 8.54 2.75 -0.61
N GLU A 76 8.54 2.81 0.72
CA GLU A 76 9.74 3.15 1.50
C GLU A 76 10.80 2.06 1.40
N MET A 77 10.40 0.79 1.55
CA MET A 77 11.32 -0.34 1.42
C MET A 77 12.01 -0.37 0.04
N TYR A 78 11.30 -0.03 -1.04
CA TYR A 78 11.89 0.09 -2.37
C TYR A 78 12.86 1.28 -2.49
N LYS A 79 12.54 2.43 -1.89
CA LYS A 79 13.42 3.61 -1.88
C LYS A 79 14.71 3.37 -1.09
N ASP A 80 14.62 2.75 0.09
CA ASP A 80 15.80 2.39 0.90
C ASP A 80 16.73 1.44 0.15
N THR A 81 16.17 0.53 -0.65
CA THR A 81 16.97 -0.39 -1.47
C THR A 81 17.68 0.32 -2.63
N GLN A 82 17.11 1.42 -3.14
CA GLN A 82 17.70 2.22 -4.23
C GLN A 82 18.77 3.18 -3.72
N GLU A 83 18.58 3.80 -2.54
CA GLU A 83 19.60 4.67 -1.92
C GLU A 83 20.77 3.85 -1.33
N GLY A 84 20.53 2.63 -0.86
CA GLY A 84 21.58 1.70 -0.42
C GLY A 84 22.52 1.23 -1.54
N ALA A 85 22.05 1.20 -2.79
CA ALA A 85 22.87 0.86 -3.96
C ALA A 85 23.76 2.02 -4.45
N SER A 86 23.52 3.25 -3.99
CA SER A 86 24.32 4.42 -4.39
C SER A 86 25.50 4.70 -3.43
N ALA A 87 25.49 4.13 -2.23
CA ALA A 87 26.56 4.35 -1.24
C ALA A 87 27.82 3.48 -1.45
N GLU A 88 27.77 2.45 -2.30
CA GLU A 88 28.94 1.58 -2.59
C GLU A 88 29.63 1.88 -3.93
N ALA A 89 29.10 2.84 -4.70
CA ALA A 89 29.70 3.30 -5.97
C ALA A 89 30.51 4.61 -5.83
N GLY A 90 30.85 5.01 -4.59
CA GLY A 90 31.60 6.24 -4.29
C GLY A 90 33.12 6.07 -4.22
N ALA A 91 33.67 4.92 -4.62
CA ALA A 91 35.11 4.66 -4.55
C ALA A 91 35.64 3.84 -5.74
N GLU A 92 35.26 4.15 -6.98
CA GLU A 92 36.17 3.91 -8.11
C GLU A 92 35.78 4.80 -9.30
N GLN A 93 36.19 6.06 -9.23
CA GLN A 93 36.26 6.92 -10.40
C GLN A 93 37.44 6.47 -11.27
N ALA A 94 37.22 5.52 -12.17
CA ALA A 94 38.02 5.36 -13.37
C ALA A 94 37.30 4.54 -14.46
N ALA A 95 37.01 5.24 -15.56
CA ALA A 95 36.85 4.72 -16.92
C ALA A 95 35.48 4.15 -17.36
N THR A 96 34.80 5.02 -18.12
CA THR A 96 34.18 4.79 -19.44
C THR A 96 32.81 4.09 -19.55
N ASP A 97 32.01 4.68 -20.45
CA ASP A 97 30.79 4.19 -21.09
C ASP A 97 29.50 4.31 -20.24
N ASP A 98 28.78 5.45 -20.31
CA ASP A 98 27.80 5.78 -21.37
C ASP A 98 26.58 4.83 -21.33
N VAL A 99 25.55 5.21 -20.55
CA VAL A 99 24.10 5.22 -20.88
C VAL A 99 23.39 5.83 -19.66
N THR A 100 23.29 7.15 -19.63
CA THR A 100 22.25 7.87 -18.90
C THR A 100 21.36 8.52 -19.94
N ASP A 101 20.40 7.77 -20.46
CA ASP A 101 19.35 8.31 -21.31
C ASP A 101 18.00 7.80 -20.82
N VAL A 102 17.44 8.52 -19.85
CA VAL A 102 16.00 8.78 -19.78
C VAL A 102 15.85 10.20 -19.23
N GLU A 103 16.02 11.18 -20.12
CA GLU A 103 15.44 12.51 -19.95
C GLU A 103 13.91 12.35 -20.05
N PHE A 104 13.23 12.19 -18.90
CA PHE A 104 11.78 12.26 -18.85
C PHE A 104 11.39 13.74 -18.94
N GLU A 105 11.32 14.20 -20.19
CA GLU A 105 10.87 15.52 -20.57
C GLU A 105 9.42 15.73 -20.11
N GLU A 106 9.29 16.78 -19.31
CA GLU A 106 8.06 17.28 -18.73
C GLU A 106 7.07 17.68 -19.84
N VAL A 107 6.00 16.92 -20.03
CA VAL A 107 4.85 17.39 -20.82
C VAL A 107 3.69 17.66 -19.86
N LYS A 108 3.67 18.88 -19.35
CA LYS A 108 2.47 19.48 -18.76
C LYS A 108 1.60 20.11 -19.85
N ASP A 109 0.31 20.03 -19.58
CA ASP A 109 -0.78 20.88 -20.07
C ASP A 109 -1.19 20.71 -21.53
N GLU A 110 -2.39 20.17 -21.76
CA GLU A 110 -3.52 21.05 -22.07
C GLU A 110 -4.89 20.38 -21.86
N GLU A 111 -5.81 21.24 -21.45
CA GLU A 111 -7.19 21.01 -21.04
C GLU A 111 -8.09 20.41 -22.14
N VAL A 112 -9.05 19.56 -21.76
CA VAL A 112 -10.40 19.65 -22.35
C VAL A 112 -11.45 19.45 -21.27
N LYS A 113 -12.05 20.57 -20.86
CA LYS A 113 -13.25 20.64 -20.02
C LYS A 113 -14.51 20.22 -20.78
N ASP A 114 -15.38 19.55 -20.03
CA ASP A 114 -16.84 19.73 -19.94
C ASP A 114 -17.78 19.55 -21.15
N GLU A 115 -18.73 18.65 -20.90
CA GLU A 115 -20.19 18.84 -20.99
C GLU A 115 -20.88 18.78 -22.37
N LYS A 116 -21.57 17.66 -22.64
CA LYS A 116 -23.06 17.66 -22.66
C LYS A 116 -23.69 16.28 -22.78
N VAL A 117 -24.37 15.90 -21.71
CA VAL A 117 -25.54 15.02 -21.72
C VAL A 117 -26.71 15.75 -22.40
N LYS A 118 -27.36 15.10 -23.37
CA LYS A 118 -28.78 15.31 -23.73
C LYS A 118 -29.26 14.12 -24.56
N GLU A 119 -30.01 13.22 -23.93
CA GLU A 119 -31.47 13.05 -24.09
C GLU A 119 -31.93 12.45 -25.44
N ALA A 120 -32.52 11.26 -25.31
CA ALA A 120 -33.81 10.85 -25.87
C ALA A 120 -34.14 11.18 -27.34
N LYS A 121 -34.17 10.12 -28.17
CA LYS A 121 -35.40 9.66 -28.82
C LYS A 121 -35.26 8.24 -29.36
#